data_AF-A0A7Y5VAZ4-F1
#
_entry.id   AF-A0A7Y5VAZ4-F1
#
_cell.length_a   1.000
_cell.length_b   1.000
_cell.length_c   1.000
_cell.angle_alpha   90.00
_cell.angle_beta   90.00
_cell.angle_gamma   90.00
#
_symmetry.space_group_name_H-M   'P 1'
#
loop_
_entity.id
_entity.type
_entity.pdbx_description
1 polymer ?
#
loop_
_entity_poly.entity_id
_entity_poly.type
_entity_poly.pdbx_seq_one_letter_code
_entity_poly.pdbx_strand_id
1 'polypeptide(L)' 'GQEEEQKIREKAFAGSQVDDALMKRASKEAIFLHCLPAHRGEEVTESVIEGPQSRVWDEAENRLHIQKAIMAVLMGGEKL' A
#
# COMPACT_ATOMS: atom_id res chain seq x y z
N GLY A 1 20.44 14.20 -11.43
CA GLY A 1 19.14 14.64 -10.88
C GLY A 1 18.11 13.59 -11.24
N GLN A 2 17.15 13.33 -10.37
CA GLN A 2 16.17 12.23 -10.54
C GLN A 2 14.96 12.63 -11.42
N GLU A 3 14.94 13.84 -11.96
CA GLU A 3 13.81 14.41 -12.70
C GLU A 3 13.54 13.72 -14.06
N GLU A 4 14.59 13.31 -14.78
CA GLU A 4 14.41 12.58 -16.06
C GLU A 4 13.89 11.16 -15.83
N GLU A 5 14.40 10.47 -14.80
CA GLU A 5 13.93 9.14 -14.39
C GLU A 5 12.49 9.18 -13.87
N GLN A 6 12.09 10.26 -13.19
CA GLN A 6 10.70 10.48 -12.78
C GLN A 6 9.77 10.57 -13.98
N LYS A 7 10.09 11.40 -14.99
CA LYS A 7 9.27 11.54 -16.21
C LYS A 7 9.14 10.23 -17.00
N ILE A 8 10.20 9.41 -17.02
CA ILE A 8 10.14 8.09 -17.65
C ILE A 8 9.18 7.16 -16.89
N ARG A 9 9.25 7.15 -15.56
CA ARG A 9 8.35 6.35 -14.70
C ARG A 9 6.90 6.81 -14.82
N GLU A 10 6.64 8.11 -14.78
CA GLU A 10 5.27 8.66 -14.96
C GLU A 10 4.63 8.18 -16.26
N LYS A 11 5.38 8.18 -17.36
CA LYS A 11 4.89 7.66 -18.65
C LYS A 11 4.71 6.14 -18.63
N ALA A 12 5.61 5.40 -18.01
CA ALA A 12 5.54 3.94 -17.93
C ALA A 12 4.37 3.45 -17.07
N PHE A 13 4.03 4.19 -16.00
CA PHE A 13 2.93 3.88 -15.08
C PHE A 13 1.63 4.62 -15.39
N ALA A 14 1.59 5.42 -16.45
CA ALA A 14 0.39 6.11 -16.89
C ALA A 14 -0.76 5.10 -17.09
N GLY A 15 -1.91 5.37 -16.45
CA GLY A 15 -3.08 4.48 -16.47
C GLY A 15 -3.04 3.32 -15.47
N SER A 16 -2.00 3.24 -14.62
CA SER A 16 -1.90 2.26 -13.54
C SER A 16 -2.21 2.85 -12.16
N GLN A 17 -2.65 4.11 -12.09
CA GLN A 17 -3.10 4.72 -10.84
C GLN A 17 -4.30 3.98 -10.27
N VAL A 18 -4.29 3.74 -8.97
CA VAL A 18 -5.44 3.18 -8.25
C VAL A 18 -6.41 4.32 -7.90
N ASP A 19 -7.46 4.42 -8.71
CA ASP A 19 -8.55 5.40 -8.56
C ASP A 19 -9.89 4.72 -8.25
N ASP A 20 -10.92 5.53 -7.98
CA ASP A 20 -12.28 5.05 -7.72
C ASP A 20 -12.84 4.20 -8.87
N ALA A 21 -12.47 4.51 -10.13
CA ALA A 21 -12.94 3.77 -11.29
C ALA A 21 -12.35 2.36 -11.34
N LEU A 22 -11.06 2.21 -11.01
CA LEU A 22 -10.39 0.94 -10.88
C LEU A 22 -10.95 0.14 -9.69
N MET A 23 -11.11 0.79 -8.52
CA MET A 23 -11.66 0.15 -7.33
C MET A 23 -13.10 -0.37 -7.55
N LYS A 24 -13.93 0.35 -8.32
CA LYS A 24 -15.29 -0.09 -8.70
C LYS A 24 -15.32 -1.38 -9.53
N ARG A 25 -14.21 -1.75 -10.18
CA ARG A 25 -14.09 -2.99 -10.95
C ARG A 25 -13.73 -4.19 -10.07
N ALA A 26 -13.24 -3.94 -8.86
CA ALA A 26 -12.93 -4.99 -7.90
C ALA A 26 -14.20 -5.52 -7.21
N SER A 27 -14.04 -6.55 -6.38
CA SER A 27 -15.11 -7.00 -5.48
C SER A 27 -15.58 -5.85 -4.60
N LYS A 28 -16.88 -5.85 -4.23
CA LYS A 28 -17.43 -4.91 -3.24
C LYS A 28 -16.78 -5.05 -1.86
N GLU A 29 -16.17 -6.20 -1.59
CA GLU A 29 -15.44 -6.51 -0.34
C GLU A 29 -13.93 -6.32 -0.49
N ALA A 30 -13.45 -5.84 -1.65
CA ALA A 30 -12.03 -5.58 -1.83
C ALA A 30 -11.55 -4.52 -0.83
N ILE A 31 -10.33 -4.72 -0.32
CA ILE A 31 -9.61 -3.73 0.46
C ILE A 31 -8.46 -3.15 -0.36
N PHE A 32 -8.13 -1.90 -0.12
CA PHE A 32 -6.95 -1.24 -0.66
C PHE A 32 -5.81 -1.32 0.37
N LEU A 33 -4.63 -1.73 -0.10
CA LEU A 33 -3.40 -1.87 0.67
C LEU A 33 -2.28 -1.06 0.00
N HIS A 34 -1.37 -0.54 0.80
CA HIS A 34 -0.22 0.22 0.36
C HIS A 34 0.83 0.27 1.48
N CYS A 35 2.05 -0.17 1.20
CA CYS A 35 3.10 -0.37 2.20
C CYS A 35 3.71 0.91 2.79
N LEU A 36 3.42 2.07 2.19
CA LEU A 36 3.89 3.43 2.54
C LEU A 36 5.42 3.65 2.35
N PRO A 37 5.87 4.91 2.14
CA PRO A 37 5.07 6.12 1.93
C PRO A 37 4.33 6.10 0.59
N ALA A 38 3.18 6.77 0.52
CA ALA A 38 2.38 6.91 -0.71
C ALA A 38 2.43 8.36 -1.24
N HIS A 39 2.54 8.52 -2.56
CA HIS A 39 2.35 9.78 -3.28
C HIS A 39 0.90 9.87 -3.80
N ARG A 40 0.09 10.63 -3.06
CA ARG A 40 -1.30 10.94 -3.47
C ARG A 40 -1.29 11.66 -4.81
N GLY A 41 -2.10 11.19 -5.75
CA GLY A 41 -2.20 11.72 -7.11
C GLY A 41 -1.21 11.13 -8.11
N GLU A 42 -0.27 10.27 -7.67
CA GLU A 42 0.60 9.50 -8.56
C GLU A 42 0.10 8.04 -8.65
N GLU A 43 0.50 7.16 -7.72
CA GLU A 43 0.09 5.76 -7.75
C GLU A 43 -1.32 5.50 -7.19
N VAL A 44 -1.83 6.40 -6.35
CA VAL A 44 -3.17 6.28 -5.74
C VAL A 44 -3.83 7.64 -5.56
N THR A 45 -5.14 7.69 -5.77
CA THR A 45 -5.95 8.89 -5.48
C THR A 45 -6.19 9.07 -3.98
N GLU A 46 -6.36 10.32 -3.54
CA GLU A 46 -6.67 10.63 -2.13
C GLU A 46 -7.96 9.95 -1.65
N SER A 47 -8.98 9.90 -2.50
CA SER A 47 -10.27 9.24 -2.22
C SER A 47 -10.13 7.74 -1.94
N VAL A 48 -9.18 7.06 -2.60
CA VAL A 48 -8.94 5.63 -2.38
C VAL A 48 -8.14 5.39 -1.10
N ILE A 49 -7.04 6.12 -0.87
CA ILE A 49 -6.18 5.88 0.30
C ILE A 49 -6.81 6.32 1.62
N GLU A 50 -7.64 7.38 1.60
CA GLU A 50 -8.41 7.83 2.77
C GLU A 50 -9.82 7.20 2.83
N GLY A 51 -10.19 6.43 1.80
CA GLY A 51 -11.52 5.88 1.62
C GLY A 51 -11.86 4.68 2.53
N PRO A 52 -13.13 4.27 2.56
CA PRO A 52 -13.61 3.22 3.48
C PRO A 52 -13.05 1.82 3.19
N GLN A 53 -12.56 1.58 1.97
CA GLN A 53 -11.92 0.32 1.58
C GLN A 53 -10.42 0.29 1.93
N SER A 54 -9.83 1.42 2.35
CA SER A 54 -8.42 1.50 2.70
C SER A 54 -8.13 0.79 4.02
N ARG A 55 -7.04 0.03 4.06
CA ARG A 55 -6.50 -0.61 5.27
C ARG A 55 -5.01 -0.31 5.46
N VAL A 56 -4.52 0.78 4.87
CA VAL A 56 -3.08 1.16 4.91
C VAL A 56 -2.55 1.37 6.33
N TRP A 57 -3.39 1.88 7.24
CA TRP A 57 -2.99 2.11 8.64
C TRP A 57 -2.94 0.80 9.43
N ASP A 58 -3.93 -0.07 9.27
CA ASP A 58 -3.92 -1.41 9.87
C ASP A 58 -2.74 -2.25 9.33
N GLU A 59 -2.46 -2.16 8.02
CA GLU A 59 -1.31 -2.78 7.38
C GLU A 59 0.02 -2.26 8.00
N ALA A 60 0.14 -0.94 8.17
CA ALA A 60 1.30 -0.33 8.79
C ALA A 60 1.44 -0.74 10.27
N GLU A 61 0.36 -0.78 11.04
CA GLU A 61 0.38 -1.24 12.44
C GLU A 61 0.80 -2.71 12.54
N ASN A 62 0.31 -3.56 11.64
CA ASN A 62 0.63 -4.98 11.61
C ASN A 62 2.14 -5.26 11.39
N ARG A 63 2.91 -4.28 10.90
CA ARG A 63 4.39 -4.36 10.85
C ARG A 63 4.99 -4.55 12.24
N LEU A 64 4.46 -3.88 13.27
CA LEU A 64 4.92 -4.05 14.66
C LEU A 64 4.64 -5.47 15.14
N HIS A 65 3.40 -5.93 14.97
CA HIS A 65 2.95 -7.22 15.48
C HIS A 65 3.68 -8.37 14.80
N ILE A 66 3.85 -8.33 13.47
CA ILE A 66 4.57 -9.37 12.74
C ILE A 66 6.04 -9.40 13.10
N GLN A 67 6.69 -8.23 13.26
CA GLN A 67 8.09 -8.17 13.67
C GLN A 67 8.30 -8.72 15.08
N LYS A 68 7.39 -8.42 16.03
CA LYS A 68 7.41 -9.02 17.37
C LYS A 68 7.31 -10.54 17.31
N ALA A 69 6.37 -11.08 16.54
CA ALA A 69 6.20 -12.52 16.39
C ALA A 69 7.45 -13.18 15.79
N ILE A 70 8.04 -12.58 14.74
CA ILE A 70 9.28 -13.06 14.13
C ILE A 70 10.42 -13.11 15.17
N MET A 71 10.59 -12.05 15.97
CA MET A 71 11.63 -12.03 17.01
C MET A 71 11.36 -13.06 18.12
N ALA A 72 10.12 -13.21 18.56
CA ALA A 72 9.74 -14.19 19.58
C ALA A 72 10.05 -15.63 19.14
N VAL A 73 9.77 -15.96 17.88
CA VAL A 73 10.07 -17.28 17.30
C VAL A 73 11.57 -17.49 17.11
N LEU A 74 12.25 -16.55 16.44
CA LEU A 74 13.64 -16.75 16.01
C LEU A 74 14.66 -16.53 17.14
N MET A 75 14.34 -15.67 18.11
CA MET A 75 15.26 -15.29 19.20
C MET A 75 14.75 -15.71 20.58
N GLY A 76 13.43 -15.79 20.78
CA GLY A 76 12.82 -16.14 22.05
C GLY A 76 12.55 -17.65 22.25
N GLY A 77 12.62 -18.45 21.18
CA GLY A 77 12.35 -19.89 21.22
C GLY A 77 10.85 -20.25 21.30
N GLU A 78 9.96 -19.29 21.02
CA GLU A 78 8.53 -19.56 20.91
C GLU A 78 8.22 -20.44 19.69
N LYS A 79 7.18 -21.26 19.80
CA LYS A 79 6.69 -22.07 18.67
C LYS A 79 5.77 -21.22 17.79
N LEU A 80 5.88 -21.44 16.48
CA LEU A 80 4.92 -20.98 15.48
C LEU A 80 3.57 -21.70 15.61
#